data_AF-A0A844T6J6-F1
#
_entry.id   AF-A0A844T6J6-F1
#
_cell.length_a   1.000
_cell.length_b   1.000
_cell.length_c   1.000
_cell.angle_alpha   90.00
_cell.angle_beta   90.00
_cell.angle_gamma   90.00
#
_symmetry.space_group_name_H-M   'P 1'
#
loop_
_entity.id
_entity.type
_entity.pdbx_description
1 polymer ?
#
loop_
_entity_poly.entity_id
_entity_poly.type
_entity_poly.pdbx_seq_one_letter_code
_entity_poly.pdbx_strand_id
1 'polypeptide(L)'
;MPGLADCQSLLRLLIARGDPQAIPLAENAIDQYLAITPAGARGRGLCVLQLDARDQHVAAVGVQRSFAETVDAYIARKLAEE
;
A
#
# COMPACT_ATOMS: atom_id res chain seq x y z
N MET A 1 -11.76 -2.84 -9.78
CA MET A 1 -10.97 -4.02 -9.36
C MET A 1 -11.45 -4.39 -7.96
N PRO A 2 -11.78 -5.67 -7.70
CA PRO A 2 -12.29 -6.09 -6.40
C PRO A 2 -11.27 -5.79 -5.29
N GLY A 3 -11.73 -5.31 -4.14
CA GLY A 3 -10.92 -5.03 -2.94
C GLY A 3 -9.91 -3.88 -3.03
N LEU A 4 -9.74 -3.22 -4.18
CA LEU A 4 -8.80 -2.11 -4.33
C LEU A 4 -9.15 -0.92 -3.43
N ALA A 5 -10.41 -0.49 -3.46
CA ALA A 5 -10.86 0.68 -2.70
C ALA A 5 -10.74 0.47 -1.19
N ASP A 6 -11.02 -0.76 -0.72
CA ASP A 6 -10.90 -1.14 0.69
C ASP A 6 -9.44 -1.17 1.12
N CYS A 7 -8.57 -1.80 0.32
CA CYS A 7 -7.13 -1.82 0.54
C CYS A 7 -6.55 -0.40 0.58
N GLN A 8 -6.88 0.44 -0.41
CA GLN A 8 -6.43 1.84 -0.47
C GLN A 8 -6.89 2.65 0.75
N SER A 9 -8.16 2.52 1.15
CA SER A 9 -8.71 3.24 2.31
C SER A 9 -8.04 2.81 3.61
N LEU A 10 -7.75 1.51 3.77
CA LEU A 10 -7.02 0.99 4.92
C LEU A 10 -5.57 1.50 4.93
N LEU A 11 -4.86 1.45 3.80
CA LEU A 11 -3.48 1.96 3.72
C LEU A 11 -3.40 3.45 4.09
N ARG A 12 -4.34 4.29 3.59
CA ARG A 12 -4.46 5.69 4.00
C ARG A 12 -4.59 5.86 5.50
N LEU A 13 -5.45 5.06 6.14
CA LEU A 13 -5.65 5.11 7.59
C LEU A 13 -4.38 4.72 8.35
N LEU A 14 -3.68 3.66 7.91
CA LEU A 14 -2.47 3.17 8.57
C LEU A 14 -1.30 4.15 8.41
N ILE A 15 -1.12 4.71 7.22
CA ILE A 15 -0.10 5.73 6.95
C ILE A 15 -0.37 7.00 7.79
N ALA A 16 -1.63 7.47 7.84
CA ALA A 16 -2.00 8.62 8.66
C ALA A 16 -1.72 8.39 10.16
N ARG A 17 -1.88 7.15 10.64
CA ARG A 17 -1.52 6.78 12.02
C ARG A 17 -0.01 6.74 12.23
N GLY A 18 0.77 6.28 11.25
CA GLY A 18 2.24 6.27 11.28
C GLY A 18 2.84 5.37 12.38
N ASP A 19 2.10 4.36 12.83
CA ASP A 19 2.51 3.43 13.88
C ASP A 19 3.34 2.29 13.26
N PRO A 20 4.65 2.17 13.55
CA PRO A 20 5.50 1.13 12.95
C PRO A 20 5.01 -0.30 13.24
N GLN A 21 4.29 -0.52 14.34
CA GLN A 21 3.73 -1.84 14.66
C GLN A 21 2.60 -2.24 13.70
N ALA A 22 2.05 -1.29 12.93
CA ALA A 22 1.03 -1.53 11.93
C ALA A 22 1.58 -1.82 10.52
N ILE A 23 2.90 -1.82 10.32
CA ILE A 23 3.51 -2.15 9.01
C ILE A 23 3.11 -3.55 8.55
N PRO A 24 3.18 -4.62 9.38
CA PRO A 24 2.76 -5.95 8.95
C PRO A 24 1.28 -6.03 8.54
N LEU A 25 0.44 -5.17 9.13
CA LEU A 25 -0.98 -5.09 8.77
C LEU A 25 -1.18 -4.47 7.39
N ALA A 26 -0.39 -3.44 7.04
CA ALA A 26 -0.39 -2.84 5.70
C ALA A 26 0.10 -3.83 4.64
N GLU A 27 1.19 -4.55 4.91
CA GLU A 27 1.71 -5.59 4.02
C GLU A 27 0.67 -6.69 3.78
N ASN A 28 0.05 -7.20 4.85
CA ASN A 28 -0.99 -8.22 4.75
C ASN A 28 -2.23 -7.73 3.99
N ALA A 29 -2.62 -6.46 4.13
CA ALA A 29 -3.73 -5.89 3.35
C ALA A 29 -3.44 -5.87 1.84
N ILE A 30 -2.18 -5.62 1.45
CA ILE A 30 -1.73 -5.68 0.06
C ILE A 30 -1.74 -7.13 -0.44
N ASP A 31 -1.23 -8.08 0.35
CA ASP A 31 -1.25 -9.50 -0.02
C ASP A 31 -2.67 -10.05 -0.16
N GLN A 32 -3.60 -9.67 0.73
CA GLN A 32 -5.00 -10.04 0.62
C GLN A 32 -5.65 -9.47 -0.65
N TYR A 33 -5.36 -8.21 -0.98
CA TYR A 33 -5.80 -7.60 -2.23
C TYR A 33 -5.27 -8.38 -3.45
N LEU A 34 -4.00 -8.80 -3.45
CA LEU A 34 -3.42 -9.59 -4.53
C LEU A 34 -4.04 -10.99 -4.65
N ALA A 35 -4.34 -11.63 -3.52
CA ALA A 35 -4.94 -12.95 -3.47
C ALA A 35 -6.32 -13.00 -4.15
N ILE A 36 -7.13 -11.95 -3.99
CA ILE A 36 -8.48 -11.86 -4.58
C ILE A 36 -8.51 -11.20 -5.96
N THR A 37 -7.41 -10.57 -6.38
CA THR A 37 -7.34 -9.86 -7.66
C THR A 37 -6.82 -10.78 -8.77
N PRO A 38 -7.50 -10.86 -9.93
CA PRO A 38 -6.99 -11.62 -11.08
C PRO A 38 -5.61 -11.13 -11.53
N ALA A 39 -4.70 -12.05 -11.88
CA ALA A 39 -3.30 -11.73 -12.23
C ALA A 39 -3.17 -10.58 -13.25
N GLY A 40 -3.95 -10.59 -14.33
CA GLY A 40 -3.94 -9.52 -15.36
C GLY A 40 -4.43 -8.14 -14.89
N ALA A 41 -4.90 -8.01 -13.65
CA ALA A 41 -5.31 -6.75 -13.03
C ALA A 41 -4.42 -6.32 -11.85
N ARG A 42 -3.59 -7.21 -11.30
CA ARG A 42 -2.77 -6.96 -10.09
C ARG A 42 -1.82 -5.80 -10.26
N GLY A 43 -0.98 -5.83 -11.29
CA GLY A 43 -0.01 -4.76 -11.56
C GLY A 43 -0.65 -3.37 -11.66
N ARG A 44 -1.79 -3.26 -12.37
CA ARG A 44 -2.52 -1.99 -12.46
C ARG A 44 -3.01 -1.47 -11.12
N GLY A 45 -3.57 -2.34 -10.27
CA GLY A 45 -4.01 -1.89 -8.96
C GLY A 45 -2.86 -1.66 -7.98
N LEU A 46 -1.76 -2.40 -8.06
CA LEU A 46 -0.54 -2.09 -7.31
C LEU A 46 0.01 -0.71 -7.69
N CYS A 47 0.01 -0.33 -8.98
CA CYS A 47 0.39 1.02 -9.39
C CYS A 47 -0.51 2.10 -8.77
N VAL A 48 -1.81 1.84 -8.65
CA VAL A 48 -2.75 2.78 -8.00
C VAL A 48 -2.45 2.92 -6.50
N LEU A 49 -2.20 1.81 -5.81
CA LEU A 49 -1.83 1.83 -4.39
C LEU A 49 -0.47 2.52 -4.17
N GLN A 50 0.48 2.30 -5.08
CA GLN A 50 1.81 2.90 -5.03
C GLN A 50 1.74 4.43 -5.19
N LEU A 51 0.97 4.90 -6.17
CA LEU A 51 0.77 6.34 -6.38
C LEU A 51 0.19 7.00 -5.13
N ASP A 52 -0.83 6.38 -4.52
CA ASP A 52 -1.45 6.90 -3.30
C ASP A 52 -0.50 6.92 -2.10
N ALA A 53 0.31 5.87 -1.92
CA ALA A 53 1.33 5.84 -0.87
C ALA A 53 2.38 6.94 -1.05
N ARG A 54 2.78 7.24 -2.30
CA ARG A 54 3.71 8.33 -2.63
C ARG A 54 3.11 9.70 -2.36
N ASP A 55 1.85 9.91 -2.74
CA ASP A 55 1.16 11.17 -2.46
C ASP A 55 1.10 11.44 -0.95
N GLN A 56 0.81 10.41 -0.15
CA GLN A 56 0.85 10.51 1.30
C GLN A 56 2.25 10.71 1.85
N HIS A 57 3.27 10.04 1.30
CA HIS A 57 4.68 10.23 1.69
C HIS A 57 5.13 11.69 1.45
N VAL A 58 4.74 12.30 0.33
CA VAL A 58 5.06 13.70 0.01
C VAL A 58 4.38 14.66 0.99
N ALA A 59 3.14 14.37 1.39
CA ALA A 59 2.39 15.20 2.33
C ALA A 59 2.80 15.01 3.81
N ALA A 60 3.36 13.85 4.17
CA ALA A 60 3.64 13.47 5.55
C ALA A 60 5.02 13.93 6.07
N VAL A 61 5.15 13.97 7.40
CA VAL A 61 6.41 14.25 8.10
C VAL A 61 6.68 13.20 9.19
N GLY A 62 7.95 13.05 9.58
CA GLY A 62 8.35 12.15 10.66
C GLY A 62 7.92 10.69 10.42
N VAL A 63 7.31 10.07 11.43
CA VAL A 63 6.97 8.64 11.43
C VAL A 63 5.96 8.25 10.35
N GLN A 64 5.03 9.14 10.01
CA GLN A 64 4.05 8.91 8.94
C GLN A 64 4.75 8.82 7.58
N ARG A 65 5.77 9.66 7.36
CA ARG A 65 6.57 9.63 6.13
C ARG A 65 7.35 8.33 6.00
N SER A 66 8.06 7.90 7.04
CA SER A 66 8.78 6.61 7.02
C SER A 66 7.82 5.41 6.88
N PHE A 67 6.62 5.48 7.45
CA PHE A 67 5.61 4.45 7.25
C PHE A 67 5.19 4.39 5.77
N ALA A 68 4.85 5.54 5.17
CA ALA A 68 4.46 5.63 3.77
C ALA A 68 5.56 5.13 2.81
N GLU A 69 6.83 5.47 3.11
CA GLU A 69 8.00 4.96 2.38
C GLU A 69 8.13 3.44 2.46
N THR A 70 7.90 2.86 3.64
CA THR A 70 7.95 1.40 3.83
C THR A 70 6.85 0.70 3.02
N VAL A 71 5.64 1.26 3.00
CA VAL A 71 4.53 0.76 2.18
C VAL A 71 4.85 0.88 0.69
N ASP A 72 5.39 2.02 0.22
CA ASP A 72 5.81 2.20 -1.17
C ASP A 72 6.86 1.17 -1.60
N ALA A 73 7.87 0.94 -0.75
CA ALA A 73 8.92 -0.05 -1.00
C ALA A 73 8.35 -1.49 -1.08
N TYR A 74 7.39 -1.83 -0.22
CA TYR A 74 6.71 -3.12 -0.28
C TYR A 74 5.94 -3.30 -1.59
N ILE A 75 5.17 -2.29 -2.00
CA ILE A 75 4.42 -2.31 -3.26
C ILE A 75 5.37 -2.40 -4.45
N ALA A 76 6.49 -1.68 -4.43
CA ALA A 76 7.52 -1.75 -5.47
C ALA A 76 8.08 -3.17 -5.63
N ARG A 77 8.33 -3.86 -4.51
CA ARG A 77 8.76 -5.26 -4.54
C ARG A 77 7.72 -6.16 -5.16
N LYS A 78 6.44 -6.03 -4.77
CA LYS A 78 5.33 -6.82 -5.36
C LYS A 78 5.16 -6.57 -6.85
N LEU A 79 5.34 -5.33 -7.30
CA LEU A 79 5.31 -4.99 -8.73
C LEU A 79 6.42 -5.66 -9.53
N ALA A 80 7.58 -5.95 -8.93
CA ALA A 80 8.66 -6.66 -9.60
C ALA A 80 8.45 -8.19 -9.64
N GLU A 81 7.53 -8.71 -8.81
CA GLU A 81 7.17 -10.13 -8.74
C GLU A 81 6.01 -10.51 -9.68
N GLU A 82 5.27 -9.52 -10.20
CA GLU A 82 4.13 -9.68 -11.13
C GLU A 82 4.56 -9.59 -12.60
#